data_AF-A0A2E8KV05-F1
#
_entry.id   AF-A0A2E8KV05-F1
#
_cell.length_a   1.000
_cell.length_b   1.000
_cell.length_c   1.000
_cell.angle_alpha   90.00
_cell.angle_beta   90.00
_cell.angle_gamma   90.00
#
_symmetry.space_group_name_H-M   'P 1'
#
loop_
_entity.id
_entity.type
_entity.pdbx_description
1 polymer ?
#
loop_
_entity_poly.entity_id
_entity_poly.type
_entity_poly.pdbx_seq_one_letter_code
_entity_poly.pdbx_strand_id
1 'polypeptide(L)' 'PFVLKLAQEGYKNALASDANFLAGLNVCQGNITYKAVADDLGLEFIDPSKAIN' A
#
# COMPACT_ATOMS: atom_id res chain seq x y z
N PRO A 1 12.89 -0.55 -11.66
CA PRO A 1 13.24 0.32 -10.50
C PRO A 1 12.60 -0.14 -9.18
N PHE A 2 11.26 -0.28 -9.11
CA PHE A 2 10.54 -0.63 -7.86
C PHE A 2 10.98 -1.94 -7.21
N VAL A 3 11.27 -2.98 -7.99
CA VAL A 3 11.73 -4.29 -7.46
C VAL A 3 13.07 -4.18 -6.72
N LEU A 4 14.03 -3.44 -7.28
CA LEU A 4 15.33 -3.23 -6.63
C LEU A 4 15.17 -2.42 -5.35
N LYS A 5 14.37 -1.35 -5.39
CA LYS A 5 14.07 -0.51 -4.21
C LYS A 5 13.42 -1.32 -3.10
N LEU A 6 12.42 -2.14 -3.45
CA LEU A 6 11.74 -3.03 -2.51
C LEU A 6 12.71 -4.04 -1.87
N ALA A 7 13.60 -4.63 -2.67
CA ALA A 7 14.59 -5.60 -2.19
C ALA A 7 15.65 -4.95 -1.27
N GLN A 8 16.04 -3.70 -1.54
CA GLN A 8 17.07 -2.99 -0.79
C GLN A 8 16.54 -2.34 0.50
N GLU A 9 15.33 -1.78 0.46
CA GLU A 9 14.81 -0.94 1.53
C GLU A 9 13.74 -1.65 2.39
N GLY A 10 13.19 -2.76 1.90
CA GLY A 10 12.00 -3.40 2.46
C GLY A 10 10.72 -2.63 2.16
N TYR A 11 9.57 -3.28 2.33
CA TYR A 11 8.28 -2.72 1.88
C TYR A 11 7.91 -1.40 2.56
N LYS A 12 8.11 -1.28 3.88
CA LYS A 12 7.74 -0.07 4.63
C LYS A 12 8.45 1.17 4.08
N ASN A 13 9.77 1.12 3.98
CA ASN A 13 10.58 2.26 3.51
C ASN A 13 10.39 2.51 2.01
N ALA A 14 10.34 1.45 1.19
CA ALA A 14 10.18 1.58 -0.25
C ALA A 14 8.86 2.26 -0.63
N LEU A 15 7.77 1.93 0.09
CA LEU A 15 6.45 2.53 -0.09
C LEU A 15 6.36 3.92 0.53
N ALA A 16 6.84 4.11 1.77
CA ALA A 16 6.77 5.42 2.45
C ALA A 16 7.56 6.52 1.72
N SER A 17 8.62 6.15 0.99
CA SER A 17 9.48 7.10 0.28
C SER A 17 9.06 7.40 -1.17
N ASP A 18 7.96 6.82 -1.66
CA ASP A 18 7.46 7.05 -3.03
C ASP A 18 5.93 6.97 -3.07
N ALA A 19 5.28 8.14 -3.22
CA ALA A 19 3.84 8.24 -3.23
C ALA A 19 3.16 7.46 -4.37
N ASN A 20 3.83 7.34 -5.53
CA ASN A 20 3.28 6.56 -6.65
C ASN A 20 3.38 5.06 -6.37
N PHE A 21 4.45 4.63 -5.70
CA PHE A 21 4.56 3.23 -5.29
C PHE A 21 3.55 2.88 -4.19
N LEU A 22 3.37 3.77 -3.21
CA LEU A 22 2.35 3.64 -2.15
C LEU A 22 0.94 3.55 -2.73
N ALA A 23 0.61 4.36 -3.73
CA ALA A 23 -0.70 4.36 -4.39
C ALA A 23 -1.03 3.03 -5.11
N GLY A 24 -0.03 2.19 -5.36
CA GLY A 24 -0.21 0.84 -5.92
C GLY A 24 -0.46 -0.26 -4.88
N LEU A 25 -0.47 0.06 -3.59
CA LEU A 25 -0.74 -0.92 -2.53
C LEU A 25 -2.25 -1.23 -2.46
N ASN A 26 -2.60 -2.52 -2.51
CA ASN A 26 -4.00 -2.96 -2.43
C ASN A 26 -4.38 -3.52 -1.06
N VAL A 27 -3.48 -4.30 -0.45
CA VAL A 27 -3.73 -5.00 0.82
C VAL A 27 -2.48 -4.96 1.67
N CYS A 28 -2.62 -4.66 2.96
CA CYS A 28 -1.52 -4.76 3.92
C CYS A 28 -2.05 -5.09 5.32
N GLN A 29 -1.47 -6.11 5.97
CA GLN A 29 -1.83 -6.52 7.34
C GLN A 29 -3.35 -6.77 7.54
N GLY A 30 -4.03 -7.31 6.52
CA GLY A 30 -5.48 -7.58 6.57
C GLY A 30 -6.36 -6.37 6.18
N ASN A 31 -5.78 -5.20 5.94
CA ASN A 31 -6.50 -3.98 5.58
C ASN A 31 -6.55 -3.78 4.06
N ILE A 32 -7.71 -3.32 3.54
CA ILE A 32 -7.86 -2.91 2.14
C ILE A 32 -7.45 -1.44 2.00
N THR A 33 -6.53 -1.18 1.08
CA THR A 33 -5.93 0.15 0.84
C THR A 33 -6.17 0.68 -0.57
N TYR A 34 -6.90 -0.08 -1.39
CA TYR A 34 -7.35 0.36 -2.70
C TYR A 34 -8.84 0.66 -2.69
N LYS A 35 -9.19 1.94 -2.86
CA LYS A 35 -10.54 2.47 -2.60
C LYS A 35 -11.62 1.82 -3.46
N ALA A 36 -11.39 1.64 -4.76
CA ALA A 36 -12.39 1.07 -5.65
C ALA A 36 -12.77 -0.37 -5.26
N VAL A 37 -11.80 -1.19 -4.84
CA VAL A 37 -12.10 -2.56 -4.36
C VAL A 37 -12.87 -2.55 -3.04
N ALA A 38 -12.54 -1.62 -2.12
CA ALA A 38 -13.30 -1.48 -0.89
C ALA A 38 -14.75 -1.08 -1.16
N ASP A 39 -14.96 -0.12 -2.06
CA ASP A 39 -16.30 0.38 -2.41
C ASP A 39 -17.14 -0.69 -3.12
N ASP A 40 -16.57 -1.41 -4.10
CA ASP A 40 -17.29 -2.44 -4.86
C ASP A 40 -17.69 -3.65 -4.01
N LEU A 41 -16.90 -3.98 -2.98
CA LEU A 41 -17.12 -5.14 -2.11
C LEU A 41 -17.77 -4.78 -0.76
N GLY A 42 -18.04 -3.50 -0.50
CA GLY A 42 -18.58 -3.04 0.78
C GLY A 42 -17.64 -3.28 1.96
N LEU A 43 -16.32 -3.22 1.73
CA LEU A 43 -15.28 -3.42 2.74
C LEU A 43 -14.77 -2.08 3.30
N GLU A 44 -14.16 -2.12 4.48
CA GLU A 44 -13.50 -0.95 5.06
C GLU A 44 -12.25 -0.56 4.25
N PHE A 45 -12.17 0.72 3.88
CA PHE A 45 -10.97 1.32 3.29
C PHE A 45 -10.12 1.98 4.37
N ILE A 46 -8.82 1.68 4.37
CA ILE A 46 -7.82 2.35 5.18
C ILE A 46 -6.79 3.04 4.27
N ASP A 47 -6.35 4.23 4.68
CA ASP A 47 -5.28 4.95 4.00
C ASP A 47 -3.99 4.08 3.97
N PRO A 48 -3.36 3.87 2.79
CA PRO A 48 -2.18 3.03 2.67
C PRO A 48 -1.01 3.48 3.56
N SER A 49 -0.87 4.78 3.83
CA SER A 49 0.17 5.28 4.76
C SER A 49 -0.03 4.81 6.19
N LYS A 50 -1.29 4.60 6.62
CA LYS A 50 -1.61 4.05 7.95
C LYS A 50 -1.38 2.54 8.02
N ALA A 51 -1.63 1.83 6.92
CA ALA A 51 -1.52 0.37 6.88
C ALA A 51 -0.07 -0.15 6.87
N ILE A 52 0.90 0.67 6.49
CA ILE A 52 2.33 0.32 6.50
C ILE A 52 3.06 0.68 7.79
N ASN A 53 2.43 1.44 8.70
CA ASN A 53 3.03 1.85 9.97
C ASN A 53 3.08 0.70 10.97
#